data_AF-C9S8J2-F1
#
_entry.id   AF-C9S8J2-F1
#
_cell.length_a   1.000
_cell.length_b   1.000
_cell.length_c   1.000
_cell.angle_alpha   90.00
_cell.angle_beta   90.00
_cell.angle_gamma   90.00
#
_symmetry.space_group_name_H-M   'P 1'
#
loop_
_entity.id
_entity.type
_entity.pdbx_description
1 polymer ?
#
loop_
_entity_poly.entity_id
_entity_poly.type
_entity_poly.pdbx_seq_one_letter_code
_entity_poly.pdbx_strand_id
1 'polypeptide(L)'
;MGAPLASVAVGARTLALLWGLPLVDVNDCVGHIEMAAPSRAPPTLSCFYASGATRSNDPRPPATTLSSLAKARSPPCSDLPYAVKGMDCSFSGILASADVLAAQMHAARARGDDPLPFTPEDLCFTLQETVFAMLVEITERAMAHVGSSQVLIVGGVGCNERLQEMMGLMARDRGGSVYATDERFCIDNGIMIAHAGLLAYNTGFRTPLEDSQCTQRFRTDEVHIKWRD
;
A
#
# COMPACT_ATOMS: atom_id res chain seq x y z
N MET A 1 -8.84 -9.17 17.44
CA MET A 1 -7.87 -8.17 16.92
C MET A 1 -8.60 -6.83 16.89
N GLY A 2 -7.96 -5.71 17.25
CA GLY A 2 -8.63 -4.41 17.44
C GLY A 2 -8.05 -3.54 18.57
N ALA A 3 -7.16 -4.11 19.40
CA ALA A 3 -6.57 -3.42 20.54
C ALA A 3 -5.84 -2.10 20.17
N PRO A 4 -5.08 -2.01 19.06
CA PRO A 4 -4.42 -0.74 18.69
C PRO A 4 -5.41 0.38 18.35
N LEU A 5 -6.47 0.07 17.60
CA LEU A 5 -7.50 1.06 17.25
C LEU A 5 -8.25 1.54 18.50
N ALA A 6 -8.62 0.61 19.38
CA ALA A 6 -9.28 0.94 20.63
C ALA A 6 -8.41 1.84 21.52
N SER A 7 -7.09 1.61 21.60
CA SER A 7 -6.19 2.48 22.37
C SER A 7 -6.12 3.90 21.81
N VAL A 8 -6.11 4.06 20.49
CA VAL A 8 -6.09 5.39 19.85
C VAL A 8 -7.40 6.12 20.08
N ALA A 9 -8.54 5.45 19.95
CA ALA A 9 -9.84 6.08 20.20
C ALA A 9 -10.04 6.49 21.66
N VAL A 10 -9.60 5.67 22.63
CA VAL A 10 -9.62 6.05 24.05
C VAL A 10 -8.78 7.29 24.29
N GLY A 11 -7.57 7.35 23.71
CA GLY A 11 -6.71 8.54 23.76
C GLY A 11 -7.41 9.77 23.18
N ALA A 12 -7.89 9.69 21.94
CA ALA A 12 -8.56 10.79 21.25
C ALA A 12 -9.79 11.33 22.03
N ARG A 13 -10.66 10.42 22.52
CA ARG A 13 -11.83 10.80 23.32
C ARG A 13 -11.47 11.49 24.63
N THR A 14 -10.42 11.00 25.28
CA THR A 14 -9.91 11.61 26.52
C THR A 14 -9.41 13.03 26.27
N LEU A 15 -8.63 13.25 25.20
CA LEU A 15 -8.12 14.58 24.84
C LEU A 15 -9.25 15.55 24.46
N ALA A 16 -10.24 15.07 23.70
CA ALA A 16 -11.41 15.87 23.34
C ALA A 16 -12.21 16.33 24.58
N LEU A 17 -12.41 15.43 25.54
CA LEU A 17 -13.10 15.74 26.80
C LEU A 17 -12.29 16.70 27.68
N LEU A 18 -10.96 16.51 27.77
CA LEU A 18 -10.08 17.34 28.59
C LEU A 18 -10.01 18.79 28.08
N TRP A 19 -9.97 18.99 26.76
CA TRP A 19 -9.82 20.31 26.16
C TRP A 19 -11.12 20.91 25.59
N GLY A 20 -12.25 20.21 25.74
CA GLY A 20 -13.54 20.66 25.18
C GLY A 20 -13.50 20.81 23.66
N LEU A 21 -12.70 19.97 22.99
CA LEU A 21 -12.50 20.03 21.55
C LEU A 21 -13.43 19.07 20.80
N PRO A 22 -13.90 19.46 19.61
CA PRO A 22 -14.67 18.58 18.74
C PRO A 22 -13.84 17.39 18.25
N LEU A 23 -14.50 16.24 18.07
CA LEU A 23 -13.92 15.06 17.44
C LEU A 23 -14.36 14.96 15.98
N VAL A 24 -13.48 14.36 15.18
CA VAL A 24 -13.71 13.96 13.80
C VAL A 24 -13.14 12.57 13.61
N ASP A 25 -13.97 11.62 13.20
CA ASP A 25 -13.55 10.31 12.75
C ASP A 25 -13.02 10.38 11.32
N VAL A 26 -11.95 9.61 11.06
CA VAL A 26 -11.22 9.64 9.80
C VAL A 26 -10.98 8.22 9.35
N ASN A 27 -11.20 7.96 8.06
CA ASN A 27 -10.81 6.71 7.43
C ASN A 27 -9.32 6.75 7.07
N ASP A 28 -8.58 5.73 7.52
CA ASP A 28 -7.13 5.62 7.32
C ASP A 28 -6.73 5.70 5.83
N CYS A 29 -7.43 4.95 4.97
CA CYS A 29 -7.14 4.94 3.53
C CYS A 29 -7.40 6.31 2.89
N VAL A 30 -8.46 7.01 3.31
CA VAL A 30 -8.72 8.38 2.85
C VAL A 30 -7.64 9.35 3.32
N GLY A 31 -7.12 9.16 4.54
CA GLY A 31 -5.99 9.92 5.06
C GLY A 31 -4.75 9.83 4.16
N HIS A 32 -4.37 8.61 3.77
CA HIS A 32 -3.29 8.36 2.81
C HIS A 32 -3.52 9.06 1.48
N ILE A 33 -4.72 8.95 0.91
CA ILE A 33 -5.08 9.58 -0.36
C ILE A 33 -4.99 11.10 -0.29
N GLU A 34 -5.57 11.72 0.74
CA GLU A 34 -5.65 13.17 0.86
C GLU A 34 -4.29 13.81 1.15
N MET A 35 -3.43 13.14 1.94
CA MET A 35 -2.08 13.63 2.20
C MET A 35 -1.19 13.58 0.96
N ALA A 36 -1.41 12.57 0.11
CA ALA A 36 -0.64 12.32 -1.09
C ALA A 36 -1.17 13.05 -2.33
N ALA A 37 -2.46 13.37 -2.34
CA ALA A 37 -3.08 14.07 -3.44
C ALA A 37 -2.55 15.50 -3.53
N PRO A 38 -2.10 15.97 -4.70
CA PRO A 38 -1.82 17.38 -4.89
C PRO A 38 -3.08 18.20 -4.59
N SER A 39 -2.90 19.43 -4.08
CA SER A 39 -3.99 20.34 -3.69
C SER A 39 -5.02 20.63 -4.79
N ARG A 40 -4.73 20.21 -6.03
CA ARG A 40 -5.57 20.34 -7.22
C ARG A 40 -5.61 19.05 -8.05
N ALA A 41 -5.58 17.89 -7.39
CA ALA A 41 -5.78 16.60 -8.04
C ALA A 41 -7.13 16.56 -8.78
N PRO A 42 -7.17 16.14 -10.05
CA PRO A 42 -8.42 16.01 -10.76
C PRO A 42 -9.29 14.91 -10.11
N PRO A 43 -10.64 15.01 -10.22
CA PRO A 43 -11.56 14.03 -9.64
C PRO A 43 -11.39 12.63 -10.22
N THR A 44 -10.73 12.49 -11.36
CA THR A 44 -10.45 11.20 -12.01
C THR A 44 -9.16 10.53 -11.54
N LEU A 45 -8.40 11.08 -10.58
CA LEU A 45 -7.15 10.48 -10.12
C LEU A 45 -7.36 9.05 -9.60
N SER A 46 -6.81 8.05 -10.29
CA SER A 46 -6.87 6.67 -9.83
C SER A 46 -5.82 6.45 -8.76
N CYS A 47 -6.26 6.15 -7.54
CA CYS A 47 -5.36 5.87 -6.44
C CYS A 47 -5.08 4.38 -6.34
N PHE A 48 -3.80 4.03 -6.29
CA PHE A 48 -3.32 2.71 -5.95
C PHE A 48 -2.76 2.73 -4.52
N TYR A 49 -3.45 2.03 -3.61
CA TYR A 49 -3.02 1.87 -2.22
C TYR A 49 -2.53 0.44 -2.00
N ALA A 50 -1.24 0.32 -1.66
CA ALA A 50 -0.64 -0.95 -1.28
C ALA A 50 -0.07 -0.87 0.14
N SER A 51 -0.79 -1.49 1.05
CA SER A 51 -0.37 -1.76 2.42
C SER A 51 0.07 -3.22 2.54
N GLY A 52 1.32 -3.43 2.96
CA GLY A 52 1.88 -4.76 3.21
C GLY A 52 2.09 -5.00 4.70
N ALA A 53 1.44 -6.01 5.26
CA ALA A 53 1.69 -6.44 6.63
C ALA A 53 3.01 -7.24 6.72
N THR A 54 3.89 -6.83 7.64
CA THR A 54 5.24 -7.37 7.79
C THR A 54 5.29 -8.51 8.82
N ARG A 55 5.82 -9.68 8.43
CA ARG A 55 6.29 -10.76 9.34
C ARG A 55 7.82 -10.89 9.34
N SER A 56 8.54 -9.78 9.11
CA SER A 56 10.01 -9.76 9.20
C SER A 56 10.43 -9.03 10.47
N ASN A 57 11.45 -9.55 11.15
CA ASN A 57 12.06 -8.97 12.35
C ASN A 57 13.23 -8.01 12.01
N ASP A 58 13.38 -7.61 10.73
CA ASP A 58 14.37 -6.63 10.26
C ASP A 58 13.91 -5.20 10.67
N PRO A 59 14.78 -4.35 11.23
CA PRO A 59 14.48 -2.95 11.52
C PRO A 59 14.16 -2.11 10.27
N ARG A 60 14.50 -2.58 9.05
CA ARG A 60 14.12 -1.93 7.79
C ARG A 60 12.81 -2.51 7.24
N PRO A 61 12.00 -1.70 6.54
CA PRO A 61 10.83 -2.22 5.85
C PRO A 61 11.27 -3.37 4.92
N PRO A 62 10.64 -4.55 4.98
CA PRO A 62 11.06 -5.72 4.21
C PRO A 62 10.98 -5.49 2.70
N ALA A 63 10.13 -4.56 2.23
CA ALA A 63 10.10 -4.11 0.84
C ALA A 63 11.44 -3.47 0.41
N THR A 64 12.13 -2.76 1.30
CA THR A 64 13.44 -2.15 1.07
C THR A 64 14.55 -3.21 1.04
N THR A 65 14.48 -4.20 1.92
CA THR A 65 15.43 -5.32 1.94
C THR A 65 15.30 -6.19 0.68
N LEU A 66 14.07 -6.56 0.29
CA LEU A 66 13.80 -7.28 -0.97
C LEU A 66 14.28 -6.47 -2.18
N SER A 67 13.97 -5.17 -2.22
CA SER A 67 14.41 -4.29 -3.30
C SER A 67 15.93 -4.16 -3.40
N SER A 68 16.66 -4.30 -2.30
CA SER A 68 18.13 -4.25 -2.31
C SER A 68 18.75 -5.54 -2.86
N LEU A 69 18.13 -6.69 -2.56
CA LEU A 69 18.57 -8.01 -3.04
C LEU A 69 18.21 -8.25 -4.51
N ALA A 70 17.09 -7.69 -4.96
CA ALA A 70 16.60 -7.81 -6.33
C ALA A 70 17.34 -6.94 -7.37
N LYS A 71 18.35 -6.14 -6.98
CA LYS A 71 19.12 -5.31 -7.95
C LYS A 71 20.04 -6.13 -8.87
N ALA A 72 20.29 -7.39 -8.54
CA ALA A 72 21.11 -8.28 -9.36
C ALA A 72 20.31 -8.75 -10.60
N ARG A 73 20.83 -8.43 -11.78
CA ARG A 73 20.21 -8.75 -13.08
C ARG A 73 20.47 -10.22 -13.43
N SER A 74 19.70 -11.10 -12.83
CA SER A 74 19.80 -12.55 -13.01
C SER A 74 18.70 -13.07 -13.93
N PRO A 75 18.90 -14.23 -14.59
CA PRO A 75 17.85 -14.84 -15.39
C PRO A 75 16.61 -15.15 -14.53
N PRO A 76 15.38 -14.99 -15.06
CA PRO A 76 14.16 -15.23 -14.31
C PRO A 76 14.15 -16.68 -13.82
N CYS A 77 14.09 -16.84 -12.49
CA CYS A 77 14.04 -18.13 -11.86
C CYS A 77 12.58 -18.50 -11.63
N SER A 78 12.13 -19.57 -12.28
CA SER A 78 10.89 -20.31 -12.02
C SER A 78 9.57 -19.57 -12.28
N ASP A 79 8.59 -20.30 -12.82
CA ASP A 79 7.22 -19.82 -13.02
C ASP A 79 6.51 -19.67 -11.67
N LEU A 80 6.59 -18.49 -11.06
CA LEU A 80 5.76 -18.14 -9.91
C LEU A 80 4.29 -17.98 -10.36
N PRO A 81 3.32 -18.38 -9.51
CA PRO A 81 1.92 -18.32 -9.90
C PRO A 81 1.45 -16.86 -10.04
N TYR A 82 0.94 -16.54 -11.23
CA TYR A 82 0.39 -15.23 -11.55
C TYR A 82 -1.13 -15.24 -11.40
N ALA A 83 -1.64 -14.66 -10.31
CA ALA A 83 -3.04 -14.79 -9.91
C ALA A 83 -3.79 -13.45 -9.92
N VAL A 84 -4.16 -12.99 -11.12
CA VAL A 84 -5.03 -11.82 -11.33
C VAL A 84 -6.41 -12.27 -11.81
N LYS A 85 -7.46 -11.74 -11.18
CA LYS A 85 -8.86 -11.99 -11.54
C LYS A 85 -9.59 -10.66 -11.65
N GLY A 86 -9.79 -10.17 -12.88
CA GLY A 86 -10.40 -8.86 -13.11
C GLY A 86 -9.50 -7.74 -12.60
N MET A 87 -9.99 -6.95 -11.63
CA MET A 87 -9.23 -5.89 -10.96
C MET A 87 -8.67 -6.33 -9.60
N ASP A 88 -8.90 -7.60 -9.21
CA ASP A 88 -8.40 -8.16 -7.96
C ASP A 88 -7.17 -9.04 -8.23
N CYS A 89 -6.28 -9.12 -7.24
CA CYS A 89 -5.12 -10.00 -7.25
C CYS A 89 -5.06 -10.84 -5.97
N SER A 90 -4.43 -12.02 -6.03
CA SER A 90 -4.27 -12.91 -4.89
C SER A 90 -2.80 -13.26 -4.65
N PHE A 91 -2.31 -13.00 -3.43
CA PHE A 91 -0.92 -13.25 -3.06
C PHE A 91 -0.68 -14.57 -2.30
N SER A 92 -1.72 -15.31 -1.94
CA SER A 92 -1.56 -16.54 -1.16
C SER A 92 -0.81 -17.64 -1.92
N GLY A 93 -1.10 -17.79 -3.21
CA GLY A 93 -0.43 -18.76 -4.07
C GLY A 93 1.05 -18.46 -4.25
N ILE A 94 1.39 -17.20 -4.57
CA ILE A 94 2.78 -16.79 -4.79
C ILE A 94 3.61 -16.85 -3.50
N LEU A 95 3.01 -16.51 -2.35
CA LEU A 95 3.65 -16.67 -1.05
C LEU A 95 3.95 -18.14 -0.74
N ALA A 96 2.97 -19.02 -0.92
CA ALA A 96 3.17 -20.46 -0.67
C ALA A 96 4.25 -21.06 -1.58
N SER A 97 4.28 -20.68 -2.87
CA SER A 97 5.34 -21.09 -3.79
C SER A 97 6.71 -20.55 -3.36
N ALA A 98 6.79 -19.28 -2.96
CA ALA A 98 8.03 -18.68 -2.48
C ALA A 98 8.55 -19.35 -1.19
N ASP A 99 7.67 -19.68 -0.24
CA ASP A 99 8.02 -20.39 1.00
C ASP A 99 8.60 -21.78 0.71
N VAL A 100 8.01 -22.52 -0.23
CA VAL A 100 8.51 -23.85 -0.64
C VAL A 100 9.89 -23.74 -1.28
N LEU A 101 10.11 -22.78 -2.18
CA LEU A 101 11.41 -22.56 -2.82
C LEU A 101 12.47 -22.15 -1.80
N ALA A 102 12.15 -21.22 -0.89
CA ALA A 102 13.04 -20.80 0.18
C ALA A 102 13.42 -21.98 1.10
N ALA A 103 12.45 -22.82 1.47
CA ALA A 103 12.70 -24.01 2.28
C ALA A 103 13.62 -25.03 1.58
N GLN A 104 13.44 -25.23 0.26
CA GLN A 104 14.31 -26.10 -0.54
C GLN A 104 15.75 -25.58 -0.59
N MET A 105 15.94 -24.26 -0.76
CA MET A 105 17.25 -23.61 -0.75
C MET A 105 17.95 -23.76 0.60
N HIS A 106 17.22 -23.54 1.70
CA HIS A 106 17.76 -23.76 3.05
C HIS A 106 18.16 -25.21 3.28
N ALA A 107 17.35 -26.16 2.84
CA ALA A 107 17.63 -27.59 2.99
C ALA A 107 18.84 -28.05 2.17
N ALA A 108 18.96 -27.59 0.91
CA ALA A 108 20.11 -27.89 0.06
C ALA A 108 21.42 -27.35 0.66
N ARG A 109 21.39 -26.10 1.16
CA ARG A 109 22.53 -25.48 1.84
C ARG A 109 22.93 -26.21 3.12
N ALA A 110 21.97 -26.73 3.87
CA ALA A 110 22.22 -27.50 5.09
C ALA A 110 22.83 -28.89 4.83
N ARG A 111 22.50 -29.51 3.69
CA ARG A 111 23.05 -30.81 3.28
C ARG A 111 24.42 -30.71 2.61
N GLY A 112 24.84 -29.51 2.21
CA GLY A 112 26.06 -29.31 1.43
C GLY A 112 25.94 -29.81 -0.01
N ASP A 113 24.70 -29.91 -0.52
CA ASP A 113 24.42 -30.26 -1.92
C ASP A 113 24.91 -29.14 -2.86
N ASP A 114 25.08 -29.45 -4.14
CA ASP A 114 25.35 -28.44 -5.17
C ASP A 114 24.29 -27.33 -5.14
N PRO A 115 24.67 -26.06 -5.37
CA PRO A 115 23.71 -24.95 -5.39
C PRO A 115 22.57 -25.22 -6.36
N LEU A 116 21.35 -24.89 -5.96
CA LEU A 116 20.22 -24.81 -6.87
C LEU A 116 20.58 -23.89 -8.05
N PRO A 117 19.95 -24.06 -9.24
CA PRO A 117 20.30 -23.29 -10.44
C PRO A 117 19.97 -21.79 -10.34
N PHE A 118 19.52 -21.32 -9.17
CA PHE A 118 19.13 -19.95 -8.89
C PHE A 118 19.54 -19.54 -7.47
N THR A 119 19.82 -18.26 -7.31
CA THR A 119 20.25 -17.64 -6.06
C THR A 119 19.07 -17.04 -5.27
N PRO A 120 19.23 -16.74 -3.96
CA PRO A 120 18.22 -16.02 -3.19
C PRO A 120 17.86 -14.66 -3.81
N GLU A 121 18.84 -14.00 -4.42
CA GLU A 121 18.68 -12.73 -5.12
C GLU A 121 17.75 -12.89 -6.35
N ASP A 122 17.90 -13.98 -7.10
CA ASP A 122 17.07 -14.30 -8.28
C ASP A 122 15.61 -14.56 -7.90
N LEU A 123 15.40 -15.23 -6.76
CA LEU A 123 14.07 -15.47 -6.21
C LEU A 123 13.42 -14.15 -5.76
N CYS A 124 14.16 -13.29 -5.08
CA CYS A 124 13.67 -11.97 -4.65
C CYS A 124 13.31 -11.11 -5.86
N PHE A 125 14.16 -11.10 -6.89
CA PHE A 125 13.91 -10.38 -8.14
C PHE A 125 12.66 -10.90 -8.85
N THR A 126 12.55 -12.22 -9.05
CA THR A 126 11.40 -12.82 -9.74
C THR A 126 10.11 -12.59 -8.97
N LEU A 127 10.14 -12.69 -7.64
CA LEU A 127 9.00 -12.39 -6.78
C LEU A 127 8.57 -10.93 -6.92
N GLN A 128 9.52 -9.99 -6.85
CA GLN A 128 9.24 -8.56 -6.96
C GLN A 128 8.64 -8.23 -8.33
N GLU A 129 9.24 -8.71 -9.43
CA GLU A 129 8.73 -8.49 -10.78
C GLU A 129 7.34 -9.07 -10.97
N THR A 130 7.10 -10.30 -10.50
CA THR A 130 5.80 -10.98 -10.66
C THR A 130 4.70 -10.23 -9.89
N VAL A 131 4.96 -9.90 -8.61
CA VAL A 131 3.99 -9.18 -7.77
C VAL A 131 3.72 -7.79 -8.35
N PHE A 132 4.75 -7.06 -8.76
CA PHE A 132 4.56 -5.71 -9.29
C PHE A 132 3.88 -5.72 -10.66
N ALA A 133 4.16 -6.69 -11.51
CA ALA A 133 3.42 -6.88 -12.76
C ALA A 133 1.93 -7.09 -12.49
N MET A 134 1.58 -7.92 -11.50
CA MET A 134 0.18 -8.10 -11.09
C MET A 134 -0.47 -6.79 -10.63
N LEU A 135 0.25 -5.98 -9.85
CA LEU A 135 -0.23 -4.68 -9.37
C LEU A 135 -0.40 -3.65 -10.50
N VAL A 136 0.55 -3.62 -11.44
CA VAL A 136 0.49 -2.74 -12.62
C VAL A 136 -0.68 -3.13 -13.51
N GLU A 137 -0.91 -4.42 -13.75
CA GLU A 137 -2.02 -4.93 -14.57
C GLU A 137 -3.39 -4.53 -14.01
N ILE A 138 -3.62 -4.74 -12.71
CA ILE A 138 -4.92 -4.35 -12.10
C ILE A 138 -5.10 -2.83 -12.09
N THR A 139 -4.01 -2.07 -11.92
CA THR A 139 -4.05 -0.61 -11.93
C THR A 139 -4.35 -0.10 -13.32
N GLU A 140 -3.73 -0.67 -14.35
CA GLU A 140 -4.05 -0.33 -15.74
C GLU A 140 -5.52 -0.61 -16.07
N ARG A 141 -6.05 -1.77 -15.64
CA ARG A 141 -7.47 -2.10 -15.81
C ARG A 141 -8.38 -1.10 -15.11
N ALA A 142 -8.05 -0.71 -13.87
CA ALA A 142 -8.81 0.27 -13.11
C ALA A 142 -8.77 1.66 -13.75
N MET A 143 -7.59 2.11 -14.20
CA MET A 143 -7.43 3.38 -14.93
C MET A 143 -8.30 3.42 -16.19
N ALA A 144 -8.28 2.33 -16.97
CA ALA A 144 -9.11 2.22 -18.18
C ALA A 144 -10.61 2.26 -17.85
N HIS A 145 -11.02 1.65 -16.74
CA HIS A 145 -12.42 1.61 -16.32
C HIS A 145 -12.93 2.97 -15.80
N VAL A 146 -12.11 3.68 -15.05
CA VAL A 146 -12.44 5.01 -14.48
C VAL A 146 -12.28 6.13 -15.51
N GLY A 147 -11.53 5.90 -16.60
CA GLY A 147 -11.17 6.94 -17.57
C GLY A 147 -10.09 7.89 -17.05
N SER A 148 -9.21 7.40 -16.16
CA SER A 148 -8.11 8.18 -15.61
C SER A 148 -6.85 8.07 -16.45
N SER A 149 -6.12 9.18 -16.55
CA SER A 149 -4.75 9.22 -17.07
C SER A 149 -3.71 9.39 -15.96
N GLN A 150 -4.12 9.43 -14.69
CA GLN A 150 -3.20 9.70 -13.59
C GLN A 150 -3.29 8.62 -12.52
N VAL A 151 -2.13 8.17 -12.05
CA VAL A 151 -2.02 7.22 -10.94
C VAL A 151 -1.35 7.90 -9.77
N LEU A 152 -1.95 7.78 -8.60
CA LEU A 152 -1.32 8.13 -7.33
C LEU A 152 -0.93 6.84 -6.60
N ILE A 153 0.33 6.72 -6.22
CA ILE A 153 0.85 5.58 -5.46
C ILE A 153 1.01 6.00 -4.00
N VAL A 154 0.34 5.29 -3.10
CA VAL A 154 0.38 5.51 -1.65
C VAL A 154 0.57 4.22 -0.87
N GLY A 155 0.98 4.35 0.39
CA GLY A 155 1.30 3.23 1.27
C GLY A 155 2.79 2.86 1.25
N GLY A 156 3.23 2.12 2.27
CA GLY A 156 4.66 1.82 2.46
C GLY A 156 5.30 1.01 1.32
N VAL A 157 4.51 0.22 0.58
CA VAL A 157 5.01 -0.50 -0.62
C VAL A 157 5.20 0.46 -1.80
N GLY A 158 4.47 1.58 -1.81
CA GLY A 158 4.58 2.63 -2.81
C GLY A 158 5.93 3.34 -2.83
N CYS A 159 6.72 3.25 -1.75
CA CYS A 159 8.09 3.76 -1.68
C CYS A 159 9.09 2.96 -2.53
N ASN A 160 8.69 1.82 -3.10
CA ASN A 160 9.59 0.98 -3.87
C ASN A 160 9.87 1.59 -5.26
N GLU A 161 11.14 1.92 -5.53
CA GLU A 161 11.59 2.53 -6.78
C GLU A 161 11.22 1.71 -8.02
N ARG A 162 11.30 0.37 -7.93
CA ARG A 162 10.98 -0.52 -9.05
C ARG A 162 9.49 -0.53 -9.37
N LEU A 163 8.63 -0.50 -8.35
CA LEU A 163 7.18 -0.37 -8.55
C LEU A 163 6.83 0.97 -9.21
N GLN A 164 7.44 2.06 -8.74
CA GLN A 164 7.25 3.40 -9.32
C GLN A 164 7.71 3.45 -10.77
N GLU A 165 8.84 2.81 -11.10
CA GLU A 165 9.35 2.71 -12.47
C GLU A 165 8.36 1.96 -13.38
N MET A 166 7.89 0.77 -12.96
CA MET A 166 6.97 -0.05 -13.74
C MET A 166 5.61 0.63 -13.93
N MET A 167 5.06 1.26 -12.89
CA MET A 167 3.85 2.08 -13.02
C MET A 167 4.07 3.29 -13.91
N GLY A 168 5.24 3.93 -13.81
CA GLY A 168 5.61 5.07 -14.65
C GLY A 168 5.68 4.72 -16.13
N LEU A 169 6.21 3.54 -16.47
CA LEU A 169 6.20 3.01 -17.84
C LEU A 169 4.76 2.82 -18.35
N MET A 170 3.94 2.09 -17.59
CA MET A 170 2.53 1.83 -17.95
C MET A 170 1.73 3.13 -18.12
N ALA A 171 1.88 4.09 -17.20
CA ALA A 171 1.18 5.37 -17.30
C ALA A 171 1.62 6.17 -18.52
N ARG A 172 2.93 6.21 -18.82
CA ARG A 172 3.47 6.92 -20.01
C ARG A 172 2.93 6.35 -21.31
N ASP A 173 2.84 5.03 -21.43
CA ASP A 173 2.30 4.36 -22.63
C ASP A 173 0.83 4.74 -22.88
N ARG A 174 0.12 5.15 -21.83
CA ARG A 174 -1.27 5.65 -21.88
C ARG A 174 -1.39 7.17 -21.98
N GLY A 175 -0.28 7.90 -22.16
CA GLY A 175 -0.26 9.37 -22.16
C GLY A 175 -0.55 9.98 -20.78
N GLY A 176 -0.33 9.22 -19.72
CA GLY A 176 -0.61 9.56 -18.34
C GLY A 176 0.63 9.88 -17.50
N SER A 177 0.40 10.12 -16.21
CA SER A 177 1.45 10.43 -15.24
C SER A 177 1.28 9.66 -13.93
N VAL A 178 2.39 9.31 -13.31
CA VAL A 178 2.43 8.73 -11.96
C VAL A 178 2.87 9.80 -10.97
N TYR A 179 2.18 9.86 -9.84
CA TYR A 179 2.57 10.62 -8.67
C TYR A 179 2.90 9.65 -7.54
N ALA A 180 4.09 9.79 -6.97
CA ALA A 180 4.48 9.12 -5.74
C ALA A 180 4.79 10.20 -4.71
N THR A 181 4.33 10.00 -3.47
CA THR A 181 4.58 10.94 -2.38
C THR A 181 5.96 10.68 -1.75
N ASP A 182 6.52 11.71 -1.12
CA ASP A 182 7.73 11.58 -0.29
C ASP A 182 7.58 10.42 0.70
N GLU A 183 8.65 9.65 0.89
CA GLU A 183 8.69 8.46 1.75
C GLU A 183 8.12 8.73 3.16
N ARG A 184 8.32 9.96 3.67
CA ARG A 184 7.83 10.39 4.99
C ARG A 184 6.31 10.43 5.11
N PHE A 185 5.59 10.58 4.00
CA PHE A 185 4.14 10.68 3.96
C PHE A 185 3.46 9.42 3.41
N CYS A 186 4.21 8.51 2.80
CA CYS A 186 3.72 7.21 2.33
C CYS A 186 3.48 6.20 3.45
N ILE A 187 4.14 6.38 4.61
CA ILE A 187 3.97 5.53 5.79
C ILE A 187 2.87 6.07 6.71
N ASP A 188 2.32 5.21 7.56
CA ASP A 188 1.32 5.60 8.55
C ASP A 188 1.87 6.70 9.47
N ASN A 189 1.22 7.86 9.46
CA ASN A 189 1.64 9.02 10.20
C ASN A 189 0.44 9.77 10.79
N GLY A 190 0.63 10.47 11.90
CA GLY A 190 -0.47 11.24 12.53
C GLY A 190 -0.92 12.45 11.71
N ILE A 191 -0.06 12.96 10.81
CA ILE A 191 -0.36 14.16 10.02
C ILE A 191 -1.41 13.88 8.93
N MET A 192 -1.44 12.67 8.35
CA MET A 192 -2.47 12.28 7.36
C MET A 192 -3.86 12.25 7.99
N ILE A 193 -3.96 11.77 9.23
CA ILE A 193 -5.22 11.76 10.00
C ILE A 193 -5.62 13.17 10.38
N ALA A 194 -4.68 13.99 10.84
CA ALA A 194 -4.95 15.39 11.16
C ALA A 194 -5.39 16.19 9.92
N HIS A 195 -4.78 15.95 8.76
CA HIS A 195 -5.09 16.63 7.51
C HIS A 195 -6.48 16.27 7.00
N ALA A 196 -6.79 14.97 6.87
CA ALA A 196 -8.12 14.53 6.44
C ALA A 196 -9.21 14.92 7.46
N GLY A 197 -8.91 14.84 8.76
CA GLY A 197 -9.78 15.33 9.82
C GLY A 197 -10.05 16.83 9.73
N LEU A 198 -9.04 17.64 9.40
CA LEU A 198 -9.18 19.09 9.19
C LEU A 198 -10.02 19.41 7.94
N LEU A 199 -9.83 18.68 6.85
CA LEU A 199 -10.64 18.81 5.63
C LEU A 199 -12.12 18.52 5.94
N ALA A 200 -12.41 17.39 6.59
CA ALA A 200 -13.77 17.06 7.02
C ALA A 200 -14.33 18.11 8.01
N TYR A 201 -13.52 18.54 8.98
CA TYR A 201 -13.90 19.56 9.96
C TYR A 201 -14.31 20.88 9.29
N ASN A 202 -13.59 21.32 8.26
CA ASN A 202 -13.88 22.58 7.57
C ASN A 202 -15.21 22.54 6.79
N THR A 203 -15.70 21.36 6.45
CA THR A 203 -17.05 21.17 5.85
C THR A 203 -18.18 21.15 6.90
N GLY A 204 -17.84 21.32 8.18
CA GLY A 204 -18.78 21.28 9.30
C GLY A 204 -19.03 19.88 9.87
N PHE A 205 -18.32 18.85 9.38
CA PHE A 205 -18.49 17.48 9.89
C PHE A 205 -17.88 17.32 11.29
N ARG A 206 -18.64 16.71 12.20
CA ARG A 206 -18.26 16.48 13.60
C ARG A 206 -18.81 15.13 14.03
N THR A 207 -18.04 14.42 14.85
CA THR A 207 -18.43 13.10 15.35
C THR A 207 -18.86 13.23 16.81
N PRO A 208 -20.13 12.90 17.13
CA PRO A 208 -20.56 12.78 18.52
C PRO A 208 -19.71 11.77 19.30
N LEU A 209 -19.52 12.02 20.61
CA LEU A 209 -18.73 11.14 21.47
C LEU A 209 -19.30 9.71 21.59
N GLU A 210 -20.61 9.55 21.43
CA GLU A 210 -21.32 8.27 21.39
C GLU A 210 -21.04 7.47 20.09
N ASP A 211 -20.80 8.18 19.00
CA ASP A 211 -20.56 7.61 17.66
C ASP A 211 -19.06 7.44 17.34
N SER A 212 -18.18 7.94 18.20
CA SER A 212 -16.71 7.86 18.05
C SER A 212 -16.10 6.45 18.29
N GLN A 213 -16.77 5.41 17.81
CA GLN A 213 -16.36 4.01 17.93
C GLN A 213 -15.35 3.62 16.85
N CYS A 214 -14.55 2.58 17.11
CA CYS A 214 -13.59 2.07 16.12
C CYS A 214 -14.24 1.07 15.17
N THR A 215 -14.15 1.32 13.87
CA THR A 215 -14.56 0.37 12.83
C THR A 215 -13.32 -0.24 12.17
N GLN A 216 -13.11 -1.54 12.34
CA GLN A 216 -11.95 -2.25 11.74
C GLN A 216 -12.04 -2.42 10.23
N ARG A 217 -13.26 -2.51 9.69
CA ARG A 217 -13.52 -2.70 8.27
C ARG A 217 -14.19 -1.47 7.70
N PHE A 218 -13.62 -0.30 8.00
CA PHE A 218 -14.18 0.97 7.55
C PHE A 218 -13.93 1.11 6.05
N ARG A 219 -14.99 0.96 5.25
CA ARG A 219 -14.87 1.04 3.80
C ARG A 219 -14.76 2.48 3.35
N THR A 220 -14.06 2.71 2.25
CA THR A 220 -13.86 4.06 1.69
C THR A 220 -15.14 4.65 1.10
N ASP A 221 -16.10 3.83 0.69
CA ASP A 221 -17.42 4.26 0.18
C ASP A 221 -18.41 4.66 1.28
N GLU A 222 -18.13 4.31 2.53
CA GLU A 222 -18.89 4.76 3.70
C GLU A 222 -18.50 6.19 4.14
N VAL A 223 -17.39 6.71 3.61
CA VAL A 223 -16.89 8.06 3.93
C VAL A 223 -17.52 9.07 3.00
N HIS A 224 -18.22 10.04 3.57
CA HIS A 224 -18.80 11.12 2.79
C HIS A 224 -17.81 12.28 2.59
N ILE A 225 -17.27 12.38 1.37
CA ILE A 225 -16.33 13.42 0.96
C ILE A 225 -17.11 14.69 0.58
N LYS A 226 -17.06 15.73 1.42
CA LYS A 226 -17.68 17.05 1.17
C LYS A 226 -16.70 18.15 0.74
N TRP A 227 -15.41 17.87 0.77
CA TRP A 227 -14.34 18.86 0.54
C TRP A 227 -13.76 18.82 -0.88
N ARG A 228 -14.29 17.96 -1.75
CA ARG A 228 -13.97 17.90 -3.17
C ARG A 228 -15.26 18.18 -3.94
N ASP A 229 -15.26 19.27 -4.72
CA ASP A 229 -16.38 19.70 -5.56
C ASP A 229 -16.50 18.84 -6.83
#